data_AF-A0A8J1TAY3-F1
#
_entry.id   AF-A0A8J1TAY3-F1
#
_cell.length_a   1.000
_cell.length_b   1.000
_cell.length_c   1.000
_cell.angle_alpha   90.00
_cell.angle_beta   90.00
_cell.angle_gamma   90.00
#
_symmetry.space_group_name_H-M   'P 1'
#
loop_
_entity.id
_entity.type
_entity.pdbx_description
1 polymer ?
#
loop_
_entity_poly.entity_id
_entity_poly.type
_entity_poly.pdbx_seq_one_letter_code
_entity_poly.pdbx_strand_id
1 'polypeptide(L)'
;MGELLLNMLKLLNIKPGLQDEDLFPDQPGFKDFLAAQDMEYEKKNYQKASDLYEKACKAGHPLAQANYALWFLEGSRKGYKKNFRKAFELFEKSAEKGVGLSLYNLAHFYQTGKGGVVKQDPFKAFSLVKKSLKDYRTDKIRNGDPYWMLGTMYLQGEGTCMNRKKAQQHFEKARQFGHKAATTDFMKMTNLLAQLSGADKQHETDSKWDTMCAWLDKHPEEKGKDGVTTMRNHLKILNKFGFDIYGKLTEKELEMKGGFDKFMEVSGGQMYELDEYEMQDVPTVRVCSNCSKPGAKKRCAKCGEAYCDKKCQKADWTSHRKICQIVRDNIS
;
A
#
# COMPACT_ATOMS: atom_id res chain seq x y z
N MET A 1 -0.18 -29.50 -32.83
CA MET A 1 -0.53 -28.09 -32.54
C MET A 1 0.04 -27.58 -31.21
N GLY A 2 0.12 -28.39 -30.14
CA GLY A 2 0.82 -27.99 -28.88
C GLY A 2 2.31 -27.65 -29.05
N GLU A 3 3.03 -28.32 -29.95
CA GLU A 3 4.45 -28.02 -30.21
C GLU A 3 4.69 -26.68 -30.94
N LEU A 4 3.69 -26.15 -31.65
CA LEU A 4 3.84 -24.93 -32.46
C LEU A 4 3.78 -23.66 -31.59
N LEU A 5 2.95 -23.66 -30.54
CA LEU A 5 2.92 -22.61 -29.52
C LEU A 5 4.20 -22.66 -28.66
N LEU A 6 4.64 -23.87 -28.30
CA LEU A 6 5.88 -24.11 -27.55
C LEU A 6 7.13 -23.67 -28.35
N ASN A 7 7.11 -23.83 -29.67
CA ASN A 7 8.20 -23.40 -30.57
C ASN A 7 8.17 -21.90 -30.88
N MET A 8 6.99 -21.25 -30.91
CA MET A 8 6.89 -19.78 -30.98
C MET A 8 7.42 -19.11 -29.71
N LEU A 9 7.19 -19.71 -28.53
CA LEU A 9 7.74 -19.22 -27.26
C LEU A 9 9.27 -19.36 -27.17
N LYS A 10 9.86 -20.37 -27.82
CA LYS A 10 11.32 -20.57 -27.92
C LYS A 10 12.01 -19.55 -28.83
N LEU A 11 11.36 -19.08 -29.89
CA LEU A 11 11.92 -18.14 -30.87
C LEU A 11 12.04 -16.70 -30.36
N LEU A 12 11.37 -16.35 -29.26
CA LEU A 12 11.39 -15.00 -28.68
C LEU A 12 12.57 -14.74 -27.71
N ASN A 13 13.49 -15.69 -27.52
CA ASN A 13 14.69 -15.55 -26.68
C ASN A 13 14.42 -15.03 -25.24
N ILE A 14 13.24 -15.35 -24.70
CA ILE A 14 12.86 -15.06 -23.31
C ILE A 14 13.09 -16.35 -22.52
N LYS A 15 14.01 -16.34 -21.55
CA LYS A 15 14.29 -17.49 -20.65
C LYS A 15 12.98 -18.09 -20.11
N PRO A 16 12.77 -19.42 -20.19
CA PRO A 16 11.58 -20.08 -19.67
C PRO A 16 11.62 -20.08 -18.14
N GLY A 17 10.52 -19.70 -17.52
CA GLY A 17 10.40 -19.64 -16.06
C GLY A 17 8.95 -19.37 -15.69
N LEU A 18 8.26 -20.46 -15.38
CA LEU A 18 6.84 -20.65 -15.02
C LEU A 18 5.80 -20.26 -16.08
N GLN A 19 5.14 -21.28 -16.65
CA GLN A 19 3.83 -21.12 -17.30
C GLN A 19 2.74 -21.15 -16.22
N ASP A 20 1.53 -20.64 -16.49
CA ASP A 20 0.39 -20.68 -15.55
C ASP A 20 0.07 -22.11 -15.06
N GLU A 21 0.45 -23.11 -15.87
CA GLU A 21 0.36 -24.54 -15.62
C GLU A 21 1.28 -25.03 -14.48
N ASP A 22 2.33 -24.30 -14.14
CA ASP A 22 3.26 -24.62 -13.06
C ASP A 22 2.80 -24.07 -11.69
N LEU A 23 1.65 -23.38 -11.66
CA LEU A 23 1.15 -22.65 -10.51
C LEU A 23 -0.07 -23.38 -9.93
N PHE A 24 0.16 -24.11 -8.83
CA PHE A 24 -0.86 -24.83 -8.06
C PHE A 24 -1.42 -26.13 -8.71
N PRO A 25 -0.58 -27.02 -9.28
CA PRO A 25 -1.06 -28.25 -9.93
C PRO A 25 -1.79 -29.20 -8.97
N ASP A 26 -1.44 -29.15 -7.68
CA ASP A 26 -2.03 -29.99 -6.64
C ASP A 26 -3.33 -29.40 -6.04
N GLN A 27 -3.71 -28.17 -6.41
CA GLN A 27 -4.93 -27.56 -5.87
C GLN A 27 -6.18 -28.11 -6.58
N PRO A 28 -7.27 -28.36 -5.84
CA PRO A 28 -8.52 -28.78 -6.44
C PRO A 28 -9.01 -27.78 -7.49
N GLY A 29 -9.54 -28.29 -8.61
CA GLY A 29 -10.02 -27.46 -9.73
C GLY A 29 -8.94 -27.04 -10.74
N PHE A 30 -7.68 -27.46 -10.59
CA PHE A 30 -6.61 -27.17 -11.56
C PHE A 30 -6.94 -27.64 -12.99
N LYS A 31 -7.47 -28.87 -13.15
CA LYS A 31 -7.87 -29.38 -14.48
C LYS A 31 -9.00 -28.56 -15.11
N ASP A 32 -9.99 -28.16 -14.31
CA ASP A 32 -11.09 -27.31 -14.77
C ASP A 32 -10.58 -25.91 -15.15
N PHE A 33 -9.61 -25.37 -14.40
CA PHE A 33 -8.95 -24.11 -14.71
C PHE A 33 -8.23 -24.14 -16.07
N LEU A 34 -7.39 -25.15 -16.31
CA LEU A 34 -6.71 -25.29 -17.62
C LEU A 34 -7.71 -25.43 -18.76
N ALA A 35 -8.76 -26.24 -18.57
CA ALA A 35 -9.82 -26.39 -19.55
C ALA A 35 -10.59 -25.08 -19.77
N ALA A 36 -10.77 -24.25 -18.73
CA ALA A 36 -11.39 -22.94 -18.85
C ALA A 36 -10.54 -21.99 -19.71
N GLN A 37 -9.21 -21.99 -19.53
CA GLN A 37 -8.28 -21.18 -20.33
C GLN A 37 -8.31 -21.59 -21.82
N ASP A 38 -8.31 -22.90 -22.11
CA ASP A 38 -8.45 -23.42 -23.49
C ASP A 38 -9.79 -22.96 -24.13
N MET A 39 -10.89 -23.04 -23.37
CA MET A 39 -12.19 -22.57 -23.85
C MET A 39 -12.24 -21.05 -24.06
N GLU A 40 -11.56 -20.26 -23.22
CA GLU A 40 -11.51 -18.80 -23.30
C GLU A 40 -10.66 -18.32 -24.49
N TYR A 41 -9.41 -18.76 -24.58
CA TYR A 41 -8.42 -18.17 -25.49
C TYR A 41 -8.42 -18.83 -26.87
N GLU A 42 -8.37 -20.17 -26.91
CA GLU A 42 -8.26 -20.92 -28.17
C GLU A 42 -9.62 -21.01 -28.85
N LYS A 43 -10.63 -21.47 -28.10
CA LYS A 43 -11.96 -21.76 -28.67
C LYS A 43 -12.93 -20.59 -28.62
N LYS A 44 -12.60 -19.53 -27.87
CA LYS A 44 -13.45 -18.34 -27.66
C LYS A 44 -14.90 -18.68 -27.27
N ASN A 45 -15.08 -19.78 -26.53
CA ASN A 45 -16.36 -20.24 -26.01
C ASN A 45 -16.52 -19.79 -24.56
N TYR A 46 -16.90 -18.51 -24.39
CA TYR A 46 -17.00 -17.89 -23.07
C TYR A 46 -18.02 -18.55 -22.14
N GLN A 47 -19.09 -19.16 -22.67
CA GLN A 47 -20.06 -19.87 -21.83
C GLN A 47 -19.44 -21.12 -21.21
N LYS A 48 -18.82 -21.99 -22.02
CA LYS A 48 -18.15 -23.19 -21.51
C LYS A 48 -16.97 -22.85 -20.61
N ALA A 49 -16.19 -21.83 -20.96
CA ALA A 49 -15.10 -21.32 -20.12
C ALA A 49 -15.64 -20.86 -18.75
N SER A 50 -16.76 -20.14 -18.73
CA SER A 50 -17.40 -19.71 -17.48
C SER A 50 -17.84 -20.87 -16.61
N ASP A 51 -18.50 -21.89 -17.20
CA ASP A 51 -18.95 -23.06 -16.44
C ASP A 51 -17.76 -23.80 -15.79
N LEU A 52 -16.62 -23.87 -16.49
CA LEU A 52 -15.38 -24.46 -15.99
C LEU A 52 -14.69 -23.58 -14.95
N TYR A 53 -14.63 -22.26 -15.17
CA TYR A 53 -14.15 -21.31 -14.16
C TYR A 53 -14.98 -21.39 -12.88
N GLU A 54 -16.30 -21.48 -12.97
CA GLU A 54 -17.16 -21.62 -11.79
C GLU A 54 -16.88 -22.93 -11.04
N LYS A 55 -16.68 -24.04 -11.73
CA LYS A 55 -16.27 -25.32 -11.11
C LYS A 55 -14.93 -25.19 -10.40
N ALA A 56 -13.91 -24.65 -11.08
CA ALA A 56 -12.59 -24.44 -10.50
C ALA A 56 -12.63 -23.47 -9.31
N CYS A 57 -13.42 -22.40 -9.39
CA CYS A 57 -13.61 -21.44 -8.29
C CYS A 57 -14.29 -22.09 -7.07
N LYS A 58 -15.30 -22.94 -7.29
CA LYS A 58 -15.98 -23.72 -6.24
C LYS A 58 -15.03 -24.72 -5.57
N ALA A 59 -14.11 -25.29 -6.33
CA ALA A 59 -13.05 -26.15 -5.82
C ALA A 59 -11.94 -25.37 -5.07
N GLY A 60 -11.93 -24.03 -5.16
CA GLY A 60 -10.97 -23.18 -4.46
C GLY A 60 -9.68 -22.91 -5.24
N HIS A 61 -9.66 -23.16 -6.55
CA HIS A 61 -8.46 -22.94 -7.36
C HIS A 61 -8.09 -21.43 -7.42
N PRO A 62 -6.91 -21.02 -6.92
CA PRO A 62 -6.60 -19.60 -6.74
C PRO A 62 -6.53 -18.81 -8.05
N LEU A 63 -5.87 -19.35 -9.07
CA LEU A 63 -5.77 -18.68 -10.37
C LEU A 63 -7.11 -18.65 -11.12
N ALA A 64 -7.99 -19.63 -10.89
CA ALA A 64 -9.32 -19.59 -11.47
C ALA A 64 -10.14 -18.45 -10.87
N GLN A 65 -10.06 -18.28 -9.54
CA GLN A 65 -10.69 -17.17 -8.85
C GLN A 65 -10.13 -15.83 -9.34
N ALA A 66 -8.81 -15.71 -9.50
CA ALA A 66 -8.18 -14.50 -10.02
C ALA A 66 -8.59 -14.15 -11.46
N ASN A 67 -8.53 -15.12 -12.37
CA ASN A 67 -8.82 -14.89 -13.79
C ASN A 67 -10.31 -14.66 -14.02
N TYR A 68 -11.17 -15.41 -13.32
CA TYR A 68 -12.61 -15.20 -13.41
C TYR A 68 -13.05 -13.89 -12.77
N ALA A 69 -12.36 -13.41 -11.73
CA ALA A 69 -12.59 -12.06 -11.19
C ALA A 69 -12.33 -10.95 -12.23
N LEU A 70 -11.32 -11.10 -13.10
CA LEU A 70 -11.04 -10.15 -14.18
C LEU A 70 -12.22 -10.03 -15.16
N TRP A 71 -12.94 -11.11 -15.42
CA TRP A 71 -14.13 -11.07 -16.28
C TRP A 71 -15.20 -10.12 -15.73
N PHE A 72 -15.43 -10.15 -14.42
CA PHE A 72 -16.37 -9.26 -13.74
C PHE A 72 -15.80 -7.86 -13.51
N LEU A 73 -14.48 -7.70 -13.45
CA LEU A 73 -13.84 -6.39 -13.35
C LEU A 73 -13.96 -5.59 -14.65
N GLU A 74 -13.69 -6.24 -15.78
CA GLU A 74 -13.64 -5.62 -17.10
C GLU A 74 -15.00 -5.62 -17.82
N GLY A 75 -15.81 -6.67 -17.63
CA GLY A 75 -17.05 -6.87 -18.38
C GLY A 75 -16.83 -7.03 -19.89
N SER A 76 -15.65 -7.52 -20.30
CA SER A 76 -15.19 -7.57 -21.69
C SER A 76 -15.55 -8.87 -22.41
N ARG A 77 -16.04 -9.90 -21.69
CA ARG A 77 -16.41 -11.19 -22.28
C ARG A 77 -17.86 -11.14 -22.73
N LYS A 78 -18.15 -11.63 -23.94
CA LYS A 78 -19.49 -11.59 -24.54
C LYS A 78 -20.52 -12.22 -23.57
N GLY A 79 -21.53 -11.44 -23.18
CA GLY A 79 -22.58 -11.87 -22.23
C GLY A 79 -22.29 -11.55 -20.76
N TYR A 80 -21.11 -11.03 -20.41
CA TYR A 80 -20.72 -10.68 -19.05
C TYR A 80 -20.68 -9.16 -18.85
N LYS A 81 -21.43 -8.67 -17.86
CA LYS A 81 -21.37 -7.28 -17.42
C LYS A 81 -20.42 -7.13 -16.24
N LYS A 82 -19.93 -5.90 -16.03
CA LYS A 82 -19.13 -5.57 -14.84
C LYS A 82 -19.92 -5.90 -13.57
N ASN A 83 -19.28 -6.60 -12.64
CA ASN A 83 -19.78 -6.86 -11.31
C ASN A 83 -18.62 -6.73 -10.31
N PHE A 84 -18.41 -5.51 -9.83
CA PHE A 84 -17.29 -5.19 -8.95
C PHE A 84 -17.32 -5.94 -7.63
N ARG A 85 -18.51 -6.24 -7.08
CA ARG A 85 -18.65 -6.99 -5.84
C ARG A 85 -18.18 -8.43 -6.03
N LYS A 86 -18.65 -9.11 -7.09
CA LYS A 86 -18.21 -10.48 -7.42
C LYS A 86 -16.72 -10.53 -7.75
N ALA A 87 -16.19 -9.53 -8.47
CA ALA A 87 -14.76 -9.43 -8.72
C ALA A 87 -13.96 -9.30 -7.42
N PHE A 88 -14.39 -8.40 -6.52
CA PHE A 88 -13.74 -8.17 -5.24
C PHE A 88 -13.71 -9.45 -4.38
N GLU A 89 -14.84 -10.13 -4.21
CA GLU A 89 -14.94 -11.37 -3.44
C GLU A 89 -14.04 -12.51 -3.98
N LEU A 90 -13.97 -12.66 -5.31
CA LEU A 90 -13.09 -13.64 -5.94
C LEU A 90 -11.61 -13.27 -5.80
N PHE A 91 -11.27 -11.99 -5.89
CA PHE A 91 -9.92 -11.53 -5.61
C PHE A 91 -9.54 -11.73 -4.13
N GLU A 92 -10.43 -11.52 -3.17
CA GLU A 92 -10.16 -11.79 -1.75
C GLU A 92 -9.80 -13.25 -1.53
N LYS A 93 -10.63 -14.19 -2.00
CA LYS A 93 -10.38 -15.64 -1.87
C LYS A 93 -9.05 -16.08 -2.49
N SER A 94 -8.72 -15.53 -3.66
CA SER A 94 -7.46 -15.83 -4.33
C SER A 94 -6.25 -15.19 -3.61
N ALA A 95 -6.40 -13.99 -3.08
CA ALA A 95 -5.36 -13.29 -2.34
C ALA A 95 -5.01 -13.97 -1.01
N GLU A 96 -5.94 -14.67 -0.37
CA GLU A 96 -5.66 -15.53 0.81
C GLU A 96 -4.62 -16.61 0.51
N LYS A 97 -4.52 -17.04 -0.75
CA LYS A 97 -3.54 -18.02 -1.24
C LYS A 97 -2.26 -17.36 -1.78
N GLY A 98 -2.13 -16.05 -1.57
CA GLY A 98 -0.94 -15.28 -1.92
C GLY A 98 -0.85 -14.89 -3.40
N VAL A 99 -1.90 -15.09 -4.20
CA VAL A 99 -1.86 -14.80 -5.64
C VAL A 99 -1.64 -13.29 -5.85
N GLY A 100 -0.46 -12.94 -6.36
CA GLY A 100 -0.08 -11.55 -6.61
C GLY A 100 -1.09 -10.82 -7.50
N LEU A 101 -1.64 -11.49 -8.52
CA LEU A 101 -2.68 -10.94 -9.42
C LEU A 101 -3.84 -10.34 -8.62
N SER A 102 -4.35 -11.10 -7.65
CA SER A 102 -5.48 -10.72 -6.83
C SER A 102 -5.09 -9.67 -5.80
N LEU A 103 -3.93 -9.80 -5.16
CA LEU A 103 -3.44 -8.83 -4.17
C LEU A 103 -3.37 -7.39 -4.73
N TYR A 104 -2.85 -7.20 -5.94
CA TYR A 104 -2.82 -5.86 -6.55
C TYR A 104 -4.19 -5.40 -7.04
N ASN A 105 -5.06 -6.29 -7.53
CA ASN A 105 -6.41 -5.87 -7.90
C ASN A 105 -7.19 -5.41 -6.67
N LEU A 106 -7.03 -6.09 -5.53
CA LEU A 106 -7.53 -5.60 -4.23
C LEU A 106 -6.89 -4.27 -3.85
N ALA A 107 -5.57 -4.12 -4.06
CA ALA A 107 -4.88 -2.86 -3.82
C ALA A 107 -5.50 -1.72 -4.64
N HIS A 108 -5.82 -1.94 -5.92
CA HIS A 108 -6.52 -0.98 -6.76
C HIS A 108 -7.95 -0.68 -6.25
N PHE A 109 -8.69 -1.69 -5.77
CA PHE A 109 -9.99 -1.47 -5.13
C PHE A 109 -9.88 -0.56 -3.91
N TYR A 110 -8.91 -0.80 -3.03
CA TYR A 110 -8.65 0.04 -1.86
C TYR A 110 -8.09 1.41 -2.22
N GLN A 111 -7.28 1.55 -3.27
CA GLN A 111 -6.77 2.86 -3.69
C GLN A 111 -7.90 3.76 -4.22
N THR A 112 -8.83 3.18 -5.00
CA THR A 112 -9.82 3.98 -5.75
C THR A 112 -11.23 3.95 -5.17
N GLY A 113 -11.56 3.00 -4.27
CA GLY A 113 -12.93 2.77 -3.81
C GLY A 113 -13.85 2.25 -4.92
N LYS A 114 -13.28 1.58 -5.94
CA LYS A 114 -13.94 1.23 -7.20
C LYS A 114 -15.27 0.49 -6.97
N GLY A 115 -16.34 0.99 -7.58
CA GLY A 115 -17.67 0.37 -7.50
C GLY A 115 -18.33 0.45 -6.13
N GLY A 116 -17.80 1.23 -5.18
CA GLY A 116 -18.36 1.38 -3.84
C GLY A 116 -18.35 0.10 -2.99
N VAL A 117 -17.56 -0.92 -3.38
CA VAL A 117 -17.48 -2.21 -2.67
C VAL A 117 -16.66 -2.11 -1.39
N VAL A 118 -15.69 -1.20 -1.37
CA VAL A 118 -14.85 -0.86 -0.22
C VAL A 118 -14.61 0.65 -0.18
N LYS A 119 -14.36 1.18 1.02
CA LYS A 119 -13.86 2.56 1.16
C LYS A 119 -12.42 2.65 0.68
N GLN A 120 -12.04 3.86 0.26
CA GLN A 120 -10.63 4.14 -0.05
C GLN A 120 -9.79 3.96 1.22
N ASP A 121 -8.67 3.27 1.06
CA ASP A 121 -7.68 3.00 2.10
C ASP A 121 -6.30 2.89 1.43
N PRO A 122 -5.62 4.03 1.20
CA PRO A 122 -4.32 4.04 0.54
C PRO A 122 -3.23 3.28 1.31
N PHE A 123 -3.33 3.22 2.64
CA PHE A 123 -2.37 2.48 3.47
C PHE A 123 -2.52 0.96 3.27
N LYS A 124 -3.76 0.45 3.27
CA LYS A 124 -4.02 -0.95 2.93
C LYS A 124 -3.67 -1.26 1.49
N ALA A 125 -3.96 -0.35 0.55
CA ALA A 125 -3.55 -0.49 -0.84
C ALA A 125 -2.02 -0.62 -0.96
N PHE A 126 -1.26 0.25 -0.26
CA PHE A 126 0.21 0.25 -0.27
C PHE A 126 0.77 -1.08 0.24
N SER A 127 0.21 -1.57 1.35
CA SER A 127 0.57 -2.86 1.94
C SER A 127 0.28 -4.03 0.98
N LEU A 128 -0.90 -4.05 0.36
CA LEU A 128 -1.30 -5.10 -0.58
C LEU A 128 -0.45 -5.10 -1.85
N VAL A 129 -0.13 -3.94 -2.41
CA VAL A 129 0.69 -3.87 -3.62
C VAL A 129 2.13 -4.29 -3.33
N LYS A 130 2.71 -3.91 -2.17
CA LYS A 130 4.01 -4.44 -1.71
C LYS A 130 3.99 -5.96 -1.55
N LYS A 131 2.92 -6.52 -0.97
CA LYS A 131 2.75 -7.97 -0.85
C LYS A 131 2.64 -8.65 -2.22
N SER A 132 1.94 -8.02 -3.17
CA SER A 132 1.79 -8.56 -4.53
C SER A 132 3.11 -8.74 -5.27
N LEU A 133 4.13 -7.95 -4.92
CA LEU A 133 5.48 -8.00 -5.49
C LEU A 133 6.44 -8.95 -4.76
N LYS A 134 6.05 -9.49 -3.58
CA LYS A 134 6.86 -10.50 -2.87
C LYS A 134 6.69 -11.90 -3.45
N ASP A 135 5.63 -12.13 -4.23
CA ASP A 135 5.43 -13.38 -4.94
C ASP A 135 6.10 -13.33 -6.32
N TYR A 136 7.23 -14.03 -6.45
CA TYR A 136 8.03 -14.17 -7.68
C TYR A 136 7.27 -14.84 -8.84
N ARG A 137 6.08 -15.38 -8.58
CA ARG A 137 5.22 -16.06 -9.56
C ARG A 137 4.47 -15.10 -10.49
N THR A 138 4.74 -13.79 -10.42
CA THR A 138 4.01 -12.76 -11.18
C THR A 138 4.87 -11.88 -12.09
N ASP A 139 6.16 -12.18 -12.21
CA ASP A 139 7.13 -11.28 -12.84
C ASP A 139 6.88 -11.03 -14.33
N LYS A 140 6.14 -11.89 -15.05
CA LYS A 140 5.92 -11.73 -16.51
C LYS A 140 4.50 -11.36 -16.95
N ILE A 141 3.52 -11.32 -16.04
CA ILE A 141 2.09 -11.25 -16.44
C ILE A 141 1.51 -9.83 -16.37
N ARG A 142 2.18 -8.88 -15.70
CA ARG A 142 1.50 -7.66 -15.24
C ARG A 142 1.97 -6.38 -15.89
N ASN A 143 2.69 -6.46 -17.01
CA ASN A 143 3.20 -5.31 -17.75
C ASN A 143 3.79 -4.19 -16.87
N GLY A 144 4.40 -4.52 -15.72
CA GLY A 144 4.90 -3.54 -14.76
C GLY A 144 3.85 -2.74 -13.95
N ASP A 145 2.55 -3.00 -14.05
CA ASP A 145 1.49 -2.23 -13.39
C ASP A 145 1.65 -2.12 -11.86
N PRO A 146 1.97 -3.20 -11.10
CA PRO A 146 2.13 -3.07 -9.65
C PRO A 146 3.35 -2.22 -9.29
N TYR A 147 4.43 -2.31 -10.08
CA TYR A 147 5.58 -1.45 -9.90
C TYR A 147 5.24 0.01 -10.20
N TRP A 148 4.49 0.29 -11.27
CA TRP A 148 4.05 1.65 -11.59
C TRP A 148 3.17 2.22 -10.47
N MET A 149 2.23 1.43 -9.96
CA MET A 149 1.38 1.81 -8.84
C MET A 149 2.20 2.10 -7.56
N LEU A 150 3.20 1.27 -7.20
CA LEU A 150 4.10 1.65 -6.09
C LEU A 150 4.81 2.97 -6.37
N GLY A 151 5.27 3.16 -7.62
CA GLY A 151 5.95 4.38 -8.03
C GLY A 151 5.09 5.62 -7.83
N THR A 152 3.82 5.58 -8.24
CA THR A 152 2.87 6.69 -8.04
C THR A 152 2.57 6.90 -6.56
N MET A 153 2.38 5.82 -5.79
CA MET A 153 2.10 5.91 -4.35
C MET A 153 3.26 6.56 -3.59
N TYR A 154 4.51 6.20 -3.89
CA TYR A 154 5.67 6.90 -3.34
C TYR A 154 5.77 8.33 -3.84
N LEU A 155 5.47 8.61 -5.10
CA LEU A 155 5.53 9.99 -5.62
C LEU A 155 4.53 10.91 -4.91
N GLN A 156 3.34 10.40 -4.59
CA GLN A 156 2.24 11.16 -3.99
C GLN A 156 2.18 11.06 -2.46
N GLY A 157 2.94 10.15 -1.85
CA GLY A 157 2.82 9.85 -0.42
C GLY A 157 1.51 9.16 -0.07
N GLU A 158 0.95 8.34 -0.98
CA GLU A 158 -0.29 7.58 -0.73
C GLU A 158 0.02 6.30 0.05
N GLY A 159 -0.44 6.20 1.29
CA GLY A 159 -0.20 5.04 2.16
C GLY A 159 1.26 4.88 2.62
N THR A 160 2.10 5.86 2.33
CA THR A 160 3.54 5.94 2.65
C THR A 160 3.96 7.42 2.68
N CYS A 161 5.17 7.74 3.13
CA CYS A 161 5.71 9.08 2.91
C CYS A 161 6.14 9.26 1.44
N MET A 162 6.14 10.52 0.98
CA MET A 162 6.68 10.85 -0.34
C MET A 162 8.12 10.36 -0.50
N ASN A 163 8.40 9.70 -1.62
CA ASN A 163 9.74 9.30 -1.98
C ASN A 163 10.01 9.28 -3.49
N ARG A 164 10.76 10.27 -3.95
CA ARG A 164 11.08 10.44 -5.36
C ARG A 164 12.07 9.39 -5.88
N LYS A 165 13.04 8.96 -5.05
CA LYS A 165 14.04 7.96 -5.42
C LYS A 165 13.42 6.56 -5.53
N LYS A 166 12.64 6.14 -4.54
CA LYS A 166 11.87 4.88 -4.61
C LYS A 166 10.85 4.94 -5.75
N ALA A 167 10.18 6.08 -5.97
CA ALA A 167 9.29 6.25 -7.11
C ALA A 167 10.02 6.02 -8.45
N GLN A 168 11.18 6.67 -8.65
CA GLN A 168 12.01 6.47 -9.84
C GLN A 168 12.44 5.01 -10.01
N GLN A 169 12.91 4.36 -8.95
CA GLN A 169 13.31 2.94 -8.99
C GLN A 169 12.16 2.03 -9.40
N HIS A 170 10.95 2.31 -8.89
CA HIS A 170 9.75 1.54 -9.22
C HIS A 170 9.26 1.82 -10.65
N PHE A 171 9.34 3.06 -11.13
CA PHE A 171 9.07 3.37 -12.55
C PHE A 171 10.08 2.71 -13.49
N GLU A 172 11.36 2.65 -13.11
CA GLU A 172 12.37 1.94 -13.88
C GLU A 172 12.06 0.43 -13.98
N LYS A 173 11.68 -0.20 -12.86
CA LYS A 173 11.21 -1.59 -12.89
C LYS A 173 9.95 -1.75 -13.74
N ALA A 174 8.97 -0.87 -13.59
CA ALA A 174 7.75 -0.90 -14.39
C ALA A 174 8.06 -0.81 -15.90
N ARG A 175 9.02 0.04 -16.28
CA ARG A 175 9.52 0.16 -17.66
C ARG A 175 10.15 -1.14 -18.15
N GLN A 176 11.01 -1.77 -17.35
CA GLN A 176 11.64 -3.07 -17.68
C GLN A 176 10.60 -4.17 -17.92
N PHE A 177 9.46 -4.10 -17.22
CA PHE A 177 8.33 -5.02 -17.41
C PHE A 177 7.30 -4.54 -18.43
N GLY A 178 7.56 -3.48 -19.21
CA GLY A 178 6.72 -3.07 -20.34
C GLY A 178 5.56 -2.13 -20.02
N HIS A 179 5.54 -1.47 -18.86
CA HIS A 179 4.49 -0.52 -18.52
C HIS A 179 4.54 0.71 -19.43
N LYS A 180 3.43 1.00 -20.11
CA LYS A 180 3.37 2.03 -21.17
C LYS A 180 3.72 3.44 -20.68
N ALA A 181 3.24 3.84 -19.51
CA ALA A 181 3.49 5.18 -18.96
C ALA A 181 4.84 5.28 -18.21
N ALA A 182 5.48 4.15 -17.90
CA ALA A 182 6.61 4.14 -16.97
C ALA A 182 7.85 4.83 -17.52
N THR A 183 8.11 4.77 -18.84
CA THR A 183 9.21 5.52 -19.46
C THR A 183 9.05 7.03 -19.24
N THR A 184 7.86 7.56 -19.48
CA THR A 184 7.58 8.99 -19.29
C THR A 184 7.71 9.40 -17.84
N ASP A 185 7.16 8.61 -16.92
CA ASP A 185 7.21 8.93 -15.49
C ASP A 185 8.62 8.76 -14.92
N PHE A 186 9.39 7.76 -15.36
CA PHE A 186 10.80 7.63 -15.02
C PHE A 186 11.60 8.87 -15.47
N MET A 187 11.40 9.35 -16.71
CA MET A 187 12.10 10.54 -17.20
C MET A 187 11.75 11.81 -16.42
N LYS A 188 10.46 12.00 -16.09
CA LYS A 188 10.04 13.09 -15.19
C LYS A 188 10.75 13.02 -13.85
N MET A 189 10.84 11.83 -13.26
CA MET A 189 11.53 11.64 -11.99
C MET A 189 13.02 11.89 -12.08
N THR A 190 13.68 11.45 -13.15
CA THR A 190 15.11 11.72 -13.39
C THR A 190 15.39 13.22 -13.46
N ASN A 191 14.56 13.97 -14.19
CA ASN A 191 14.70 15.42 -14.28
C ASN A 191 14.45 16.11 -12.94
N LEU A 192 13.40 15.69 -12.22
CA LEU A 192 13.08 16.24 -10.90
C LEU A 192 14.20 15.97 -9.88
N LEU A 193 14.78 14.77 -9.88
CA LEU A 193 15.89 14.41 -9.00
C LEU A 193 17.19 15.12 -9.38
N ALA A 194 17.46 15.36 -10.67
CA ALA A 194 18.61 16.15 -11.10
C ALA A 194 18.56 17.60 -10.59
N GLN A 195 17.36 18.14 -10.38
CA GLN A 195 17.16 19.49 -9.80
C GLN A 195 17.22 19.52 -8.27
N LEU A 196 17.02 18.37 -7.61
CA LEU A 196 16.99 18.26 -6.16
C LEU A 196 18.31 17.66 -5.67
N SER A 197 19.18 18.47 -5.06
CA SER A 197 20.41 18.00 -4.40
C SER A 197 20.17 17.15 -3.13
N GLY A 198 18.91 16.81 -2.81
CA GLY A 198 18.46 16.26 -1.52
C GLY A 198 18.39 14.73 -1.41
N ALA A 199 19.32 13.99 -2.03
CA ALA A 199 19.33 12.52 -1.93
C ALA A 199 19.47 12.03 -0.47
N ASP A 200 20.24 12.75 0.34
CA ASP A 200 20.44 12.46 1.76
C ASP A 200 19.16 12.70 2.57
N LYS A 201 18.48 13.84 2.34
CA LYS A 201 17.19 14.15 2.98
C LYS A 201 16.17 13.05 2.69
N GLN A 202 16.05 12.60 1.43
CA GLN A 202 15.12 11.54 1.05
C GLN A 202 15.39 10.20 1.75
N HIS A 203 16.66 9.84 1.92
CA HIS A 203 17.07 8.63 2.64
C HIS A 203 16.71 8.73 4.13
N GLU A 204 16.88 9.90 4.72
CA GLU A 204 16.48 10.16 6.10
C GLU A 204 14.95 10.05 6.28
N THR A 205 14.16 10.62 5.37
CA THR A 205 12.69 10.49 5.35
C THR A 205 12.25 9.04 5.34
N ASP A 206 12.86 8.21 4.47
CA ASP A 206 12.59 6.78 4.44
C ASP A 206 12.90 6.08 5.75
N SER A 207 14.07 6.37 6.30
CA SER A 207 14.53 5.77 7.55
C SER A 207 13.57 6.09 8.69
N LYS A 208 13.11 7.35 8.80
CA LYS A 208 12.12 7.78 9.78
C LYS A 208 10.80 7.01 9.63
N TRP A 209 10.29 6.86 8.39
CA TRP A 209 9.05 6.13 8.11
C TRP A 209 9.15 4.62 8.42
N ASP A 210 10.20 3.96 7.91
CA ASP A 210 10.40 2.53 8.10
C ASP A 210 10.61 2.21 9.59
N THR A 211 11.29 3.09 10.32
CA THR A 211 11.48 2.97 11.77
C THR A 211 10.17 3.14 12.54
N MET A 212 9.32 4.12 12.16
CA MET A 212 7.99 4.27 12.75
C MET A 212 7.13 3.01 12.51
N CYS A 213 7.13 2.48 11.30
CA CYS A 213 6.39 1.25 10.96
C CYS A 213 6.89 0.05 11.78
N ALA A 214 8.21 -0.12 11.91
CA ALA A 214 8.81 -1.18 12.72
C ALA A 214 8.49 -1.01 14.21
N TRP A 215 8.37 0.22 14.70
CA TRP A 215 7.90 0.49 16.06
C TRP A 215 6.44 0.06 16.23
N LEU A 216 5.56 0.44 15.30
CA LEU A 216 4.13 0.03 15.32
C LEU A 216 3.96 -1.49 15.26
N ASP A 217 4.82 -2.21 14.52
CA ASP A 217 4.80 -3.68 14.48
C ASP A 217 5.07 -4.31 15.87
N LYS A 218 5.90 -3.66 16.69
CA LYS A 218 6.23 -4.12 18.04
C LYS A 218 5.20 -3.71 19.09
N HIS A 219 4.24 -2.84 18.74
CA HIS A 219 3.23 -2.30 19.64
C HIS A 219 1.82 -2.56 19.05
N PRO A 220 1.38 -3.84 18.98
CA PRO A 220 0.12 -4.22 18.35
C PRO A 220 -1.11 -3.58 19.01
N GLU A 221 -1.01 -3.15 20.27
CA GLU A 221 -2.02 -2.36 20.97
C GLU A 221 -2.30 -1.00 20.31
N GLU A 222 -1.31 -0.47 19.58
CA GLU A 222 -1.42 0.75 18.79
C GLU A 222 -1.89 0.44 17.35
N LYS A 223 -1.99 -0.84 16.92
CA LYS A 223 -2.46 -1.27 15.58
C LYS A 223 -3.92 -1.77 15.51
N GLY A 224 -4.47 -2.36 16.58
CA GLY A 224 -5.73 -3.14 16.54
C GLY A 224 -7.02 -2.42 16.95
N LYS A 225 -8.17 -3.07 16.68
CA LYS A 225 -9.58 -2.58 16.78
C LYS A 225 -10.01 -1.95 18.13
N ASP A 226 -9.32 -2.23 19.22
CA ASP A 226 -9.61 -1.66 20.55
C ASP A 226 -8.66 -0.52 20.93
N GLY A 227 -7.79 -0.08 20.00
CA GLY A 227 -6.72 0.89 20.21
C GLY A 227 -7.14 2.00 21.17
N VAL A 228 -6.61 1.93 22.40
CA VAL A 228 -6.98 2.81 23.52
C VAL A 228 -6.63 4.28 23.23
N THR A 229 -5.85 4.50 22.18
CA THR A 229 -5.31 5.77 21.75
C THR A 229 -6.25 6.47 20.76
N THR A 230 -6.21 7.80 20.78
CA THR A 230 -7.02 8.63 19.90
C THR A 230 -6.29 8.93 18.59
N MET A 231 -7.01 9.33 17.53
CA MET A 231 -6.39 9.79 16.28
C MET A 231 -5.41 10.95 16.53
N ARG A 232 -5.71 11.82 17.52
CA ARG A 232 -4.78 12.87 17.96
C ARG A 232 -3.43 12.32 18.42
N ASN A 233 -3.42 11.18 19.11
CA ASN A 233 -2.16 10.57 19.56
C ASN A 233 -1.40 9.92 18.40
N HIS A 234 -2.09 9.28 17.45
CA HIS A 234 -1.45 8.78 16.22
C HIS A 234 -0.81 9.92 15.43
N LEU A 235 -1.54 11.04 15.28
CA LEU A 235 -1.00 12.24 14.65
C LEU A 235 0.21 12.78 15.41
N LYS A 236 0.18 12.82 16.75
CA LYS A 236 1.36 13.21 17.55
C LYS A 236 2.55 12.30 17.28
N ILE A 237 2.36 10.99 17.18
CA ILE A 237 3.44 10.04 16.87
C ILE A 237 3.99 10.33 15.47
N LEU A 238 3.11 10.48 14.47
CA LEU A 238 3.48 10.79 13.10
C LEU A 238 4.32 12.09 13.01
N ASN A 239 3.86 13.16 13.66
CA ASN A 239 4.55 14.45 13.73
C ASN A 239 5.92 14.35 14.41
N LYS A 240 6.10 13.45 15.37
CA LYS A 240 7.39 13.22 16.01
C LYS A 240 8.41 12.54 15.10
N PHE A 241 7.96 11.79 14.11
CA PHE A 241 8.82 11.27 13.05
C PHE A 241 9.01 12.26 11.89
N GLY A 242 8.52 13.50 12.04
CA GLY A 242 8.68 14.56 11.03
C GLY A 242 7.69 14.47 9.88
N PHE A 243 6.53 13.85 10.10
CA PHE A 243 5.49 13.70 9.08
C PHE A 243 4.19 14.37 9.50
N ASP A 244 3.40 14.80 8.54
CA ASP A 244 2.02 15.23 8.75
C ASP A 244 1.13 14.68 7.62
N ILE A 245 -0.19 14.78 7.79
CA ILE A 245 -1.18 14.33 6.82
C ILE A 245 -1.69 15.51 5.98
N TYR A 246 -1.87 15.31 4.67
CA TYR A 246 -2.36 16.37 3.78
C TYR A 246 -3.78 16.87 4.13
N GLY A 247 -4.60 16.05 4.80
CA GLY A 247 -5.96 16.39 5.21
C GLY A 247 -6.04 16.86 6.67
N LYS A 248 -6.90 17.83 6.96
CA LYS A 248 -7.21 18.22 8.35
C LYS A 248 -8.30 17.34 8.92
N LEU A 249 -7.98 16.61 9.99
CA LEU A 249 -8.97 15.91 10.81
C LEU A 249 -9.81 16.90 11.61
N THR A 250 -11.11 16.66 11.69
CA THR A 250 -12.02 17.39 12.57
C THR A 250 -11.76 17.05 14.04
N GLU A 251 -12.18 17.91 14.98
CA GLU A 251 -12.07 17.59 16.42
C GLU A 251 -12.79 16.30 16.79
N LYS A 252 -13.92 16.01 16.14
CA LYS A 252 -14.63 14.74 16.33
C LYS A 252 -13.77 13.54 15.91
N GLU A 253 -13.09 13.63 14.78
CA GLU A 253 -12.19 12.57 14.30
C GLU A 253 -10.95 12.44 15.17
N LEU A 254 -10.40 13.56 15.66
CA LEU A 254 -9.25 13.57 16.56
C LEU A 254 -9.51 12.82 17.88
N GLU A 255 -10.75 12.84 18.37
CA GLU A 255 -11.18 12.12 19.58
C GLU A 255 -11.61 10.66 19.30
N MET A 256 -11.71 10.23 18.03
CA MET A 256 -12.01 8.84 17.71
C MET A 256 -10.87 7.93 18.20
N LYS A 257 -11.25 6.78 18.76
CA LYS A 257 -10.31 5.73 19.16
C LYS A 257 -10.15 4.69 18.06
N GLY A 258 -8.96 4.12 17.97
CA GLY A 258 -8.64 3.07 17.02
C GLY A 258 -7.14 2.89 16.85
N GLY A 259 -6.75 1.79 16.21
CA GLY A 259 -5.36 1.53 15.84
C GLY A 259 -4.89 2.39 14.66
N PHE A 260 -3.59 2.32 14.36
CA PHE A 260 -2.95 3.09 13.30
C PHE A 260 -3.57 2.86 11.91
N ASP A 261 -3.99 1.63 11.60
CA ASP A 261 -4.68 1.33 10.35
C ASP A 261 -5.98 2.15 10.21
N LYS A 262 -6.72 2.29 11.33
CA LYS A 262 -7.93 3.11 11.35
C LYS A 262 -7.62 4.59 11.26
N PHE A 263 -6.53 5.03 11.89
CA PHE A 263 -6.04 6.41 11.73
C PHE A 263 -5.73 6.72 10.26
N MET A 264 -5.03 5.83 9.58
CA MET A 264 -4.71 6.00 8.15
C MET A 264 -5.95 5.96 7.26
N GLU A 265 -6.95 5.14 7.59
CA GLU A 265 -8.25 5.14 6.90
C GLU A 265 -8.97 6.49 7.06
N VAL A 266 -9.00 7.03 8.28
CA VAL A 266 -9.72 8.29 8.60
C VAL A 266 -8.98 9.51 8.06
N SER A 267 -7.64 9.51 8.07
CA SER A 267 -6.81 10.63 7.57
C SER A 267 -6.71 10.67 6.04
N GLY A 268 -7.20 9.64 5.35
CA GLY A 268 -7.00 9.47 3.91
C GLY A 268 -5.59 8.98 3.54
N GLY A 269 -4.71 8.77 4.52
CA GLY A 269 -3.43 8.10 4.36
C GLY A 269 -2.41 8.78 3.44
N GLN A 270 -2.63 10.03 3.05
CA GLN A 270 -1.68 10.84 2.29
C GLN A 270 -0.80 11.65 3.24
N MET A 271 0.53 11.50 3.14
CA MET A 271 1.48 12.11 4.08
C MET A 271 2.59 12.91 3.39
N TYR A 272 2.97 14.00 4.04
CA TYR A 272 4.13 14.81 3.67
C TYR A 272 5.12 14.92 4.82
N GLU A 273 6.36 15.25 4.46
CA GLU A 273 7.42 15.56 5.42
C GLU A 273 7.27 17.00 5.90
N LEU A 274 7.34 17.21 7.21
CA LEU A 274 7.48 18.54 7.80
C LEU A 274 8.90 19.03 7.52
N ASP A 275 9.04 20.16 6.85
CA ASP A 275 10.37 20.75 6.65
C ASP A 275 11.04 21.02 8.01
N GLU A 276 12.33 20.73 8.13
CA GLU A 276 13.09 21.01 9.37
C GLU A 276 13.00 22.48 9.80
N TYR A 277 12.80 23.39 8.84
CA TYR A 277 12.53 24.81 9.07
C TYR A 277 11.12 25.08 9.65
N GLU A 278 10.08 24.37 9.20
CA GLU A 278 8.73 24.50 9.77
C GLU A 278 8.67 23.94 11.20
N MET A 279 9.51 22.96 11.56
CA MET A 279 9.68 22.53 12.95
C MET A 279 10.38 23.58 13.84
N GLN A 280 11.03 24.59 13.25
CA GLN A 280 11.62 25.72 13.98
C GLN A 280 10.65 26.92 14.07
N ASP A 281 9.77 27.09 13.09
CA ASP A 281 8.86 28.25 12.95
C ASP A 281 7.35 27.96 13.13
N VAL A 282 6.98 26.91 13.88
CA VAL A 282 5.63 26.85 14.47
C VAL A 282 5.48 28.08 15.39
N PRO A 283 4.43 28.91 15.23
CA PRO A 283 4.30 30.18 15.93
C PRO A 283 4.68 30.09 17.41
N THR A 284 5.50 31.06 17.83
CA THR A 284 6.25 31.25 19.09
C THR A 284 5.46 31.11 20.40
N VAL A 285 4.17 30.80 20.32
CA VAL A 285 3.29 30.56 21.44
C VAL A 285 3.08 29.04 21.60
N ARG A 286 4.06 28.40 22.21
CA ARG A 286 3.98 26.96 22.55
C ARG A 286 2.90 26.73 23.59
N VAL A 287 2.03 25.76 23.35
CA VAL A 287 1.06 25.31 24.34
C VAL A 287 1.67 24.19 25.19
N CYS A 288 1.39 24.22 26.49
CA CYS A 288 1.80 23.15 27.39
C CYS A 288 1.02 21.87 27.08
N SER A 289 1.69 20.74 26.87
CA SER A 289 1.04 19.50 26.49
C SER A 289 0.13 18.89 27.55
N ASN A 290 0.28 19.32 28.81
CA ASN A 290 -0.60 18.91 29.92
C ASN A 290 -1.80 19.84 30.14
N CYS A 291 -1.59 21.17 30.11
CA CYS A 291 -2.61 22.15 30.52
C CYS A 291 -3.04 23.12 29.42
N SER A 292 -2.57 22.91 28.20
CA SER A 292 -2.86 23.68 26.98
C SER A 292 -2.56 25.19 27.06
N LYS A 293 -1.95 25.67 28.14
CA LYS A 293 -1.64 27.09 28.31
C LYS A 293 -0.60 27.56 27.29
N PRO A 294 -0.84 28.64 26.53
CA PRO A 294 0.12 29.24 25.61
C PRO A 294 1.35 29.86 26.33
N GLY A 295 2.41 30.17 25.59
CA GLY A 295 3.55 30.99 26.02
C GLY A 295 4.93 30.33 25.87
N ALA A 296 5.97 30.93 26.46
CA ALA A 296 7.31 30.33 26.49
C ALA A 296 7.32 29.06 27.37
N LYS A 297 7.71 27.92 26.80
CA LYS A 297 7.70 26.60 27.47
C LYS A 297 9.06 25.92 27.46
N LYS A 298 9.37 25.17 28.52
CA LYS A 298 10.51 24.24 28.57
C LYS A 298 10.22 23.03 27.68
N ARG A 299 11.27 22.43 27.11
CA ARG A 299 11.15 21.24 26.26
C ARG A 299 11.66 19.99 26.96
N CYS A 300 11.01 18.86 26.69
CA CYS A 300 11.60 17.56 26.96
C CYS A 300 12.83 17.36 26.07
N ALA A 301 13.99 17.04 26.66
CA ALA A 301 15.24 16.90 25.93
C ALA A 301 15.25 15.71 24.94
N LYS A 302 14.35 14.73 25.13
CA LYS A 302 14.27 13.52 24.31
C LYS A 302 13.36 13.67 23.11
N CYS A 303 12.13 14.14 23.32
CA CYS A 303 11.12 14.23 22.26
C CYS A 303 10.66 15.66 21.95
N GLY A 304 11.22 16.66 22.60
CA GLY A 304 10.96 18.07 22.28
C GLY A 304 9.61 18.63 22.77
N GLU A 305 8.80 17.85 23.48
CA GLU A 305 7.46 18.23 23.96
C GLU A 305 7.49 19.43 24.92
N ALA A 306 6.52 20.34 24.81
CA ALA A 306 6.51 21.62 25.50
C ALA A 306 5.71 21.60 26.81
N TYR A 307 6.31 22.08 27.91
CA TYR A 307 5.67 22.13 29.23
C TYR A 307 5.90 23.46 29.93
N CYS A 308 4.92 23.89 30.73
CA CYS A 308 5.07 25.04 31.63
C CYS A 308 6.20 24.79 32.64
N ASP A 309 6.24 23.60 33.23
CA ASP A 309 7.17 23.21 34.28
C ASP A 309 7.29 21.67 34.40
N LYS A 310 8.15 21.21 35.30
CA LYS A 310 8.32 19.77 35.61
C LYS A 310 7.04 19.13 36.17
N LYS A 311 6.14 19.89 36.79
CA LYS A 311 4.90 19.37 37.37
C LYS A 311 3.92 19.00 36.25
N CYS A 312 3.76 19.88 35.27
CA CYS A 312 2.99 19.63 34.05
C CYS A 312 3.57 18.45 33.26
N GLN A 313 4.89 18.38 33.12
CA GLN A 313 5.53 17.24 32.45
C GLN A 313 5.26 15.91 33.17
N LYS A 314 5.35 15.90 34.51
CA LYS A 314 5.07 14.69 35.31
C LYS A 314 3.59 14.29 35.30
N ALA A 315 2.68 15.27 35.27
CA ALA A 315 1.24 15.01 35.19
C ALA A 315 0.84 14.33 33.88
N ASP A 316 1.53 14.63 32.78
CA ASP A 316 1.34 14.00 31.48
C ASP A 316 2.20 12.74 31.28
N TRP A 317 2.97 12.31 32.29
CA TRP A 317 4.03 11.30 32.12
C TRP A 317 3.53 9.97 31.56
N THR A 318 2.33 9.51 31.93
CA THR A 318 1.75 8.26 31.42
C THR A 318 1.52 8.30 29.90
N SER A 319 1.08 9.43 29.36
CA SER A 319 0.84 9.60 27.92
C SER A 319 2.13 9.99 27.20
N HIS A 320 2.90 10.92 27.78
CA HIS A 320 4.17 11.41 27.27
C HIS A 320 5.23 10.33 27.17
N ARG A 321 5.36 9.45 28.19
CA ARG A 321 6.45 8.46 28.26
C ARG A 321 6.47 7.57 27.04
N LYS A 322 5.31 7.13 26.55
CA LYS A 322 5.20 6.31 25.33
C LYS A 322 5.87 7.02 24.16
N ILE A 323 5.38 8.21 23.81
CA ILE A 323 5.89 9.04 22.70
C ILE A 323 7.37 9.40 22.89
N CYS A 324 7.75 9.74 24.11
CA CYS A 324 9.12 10.10 24.48
C CYS A 324 10.11 8.96 24.27
N GLN A 325 9.69 7.74 24.61
CA GLN A 325 10.50 6.56 24.45
C GLN A 325 10.63 6.16 22.98
N ILE A 326 9.56 6.31 22.19
CA ILE A 326 9.60 6.13 20.73
C ILE A 326 10.69 6.99 20.11
N VAL A 327 10.63 8.30 20.34
CA VAL A 327 11.58 9.24 19.73
C VAL A 327 13.00 8.96 20.18
N ARG A 328 13.20 8.72 21.49
CA ARG A 328 14.53 8.42 22.04
C ARG A 328 15.15 7.17 21.43
N ASP A 329 14.36 6.11 21.26
CA ASP A 329 14.88 4.79 20.89
C ASP A 329 15.04 4.63 19.37
N ASN A 330 14.56 5.59 18.56
CA ASN A 330 14.43 5.45 17.10
C ASN A 330 14.97 6.63 16.27
N ILE A 331 15.31 7.77 16.89
CA ILE A 331 15.89 8.96 16.21
C ILE A 331 17.34 9.22 16.68
N SER A 332 18.01 8.21 17.26
CA SER A 332 19.38 8.33 17.78
C SER A 332 20.47 7.84 16.84
#